data_AF-A0A2W4LEU0-F1
#
_entry.id   AF-A0A2W4LEU0-F1
#
_cell.length_a   1.000
_cell.length_b   1.000
_cell.length_c   1.000
_cell.angle_alpha   90.00
_cell.angle_beta   90.00
_cell.angle_gamma   90.00
#
_symmetry.space_group_name_H-M   'P 1'
#
loop_
_entity.id
_entity.type
_entity.pdbx_description
1 polymer ?
#
loop_
_entity_poly.entity_id
_entity_poly.type
_entity_poly.pdbx_seq_one_letter_code
_entity_poly.pdbx_strand_id
1 'polypeptide(L)'
;MFVDPVLAPAPVTGDVFRDELPREPVEAERAAAWSVRPGAALDGDDPFDEPAPQRVGPDEAARVARMTEPVRVVDGRPRYHLADCPHLIGRTSEALSVGDAVLLGFSPCGRCEPVRALLAGHD
;
A
#
# COMPACT_ATOMS: atom_id res chain seq x y z
N MET A 1 59.92 -22.25 50.68
CA MET A 1 60.75 -21.26 49.96
C MET A 1 61.95 -22.00 49.40
N PHE A 2 61.98 -22.35 48.12
CA PHE A 2 63.20 -22.49 47.32
C PHE A 2 62.83 -22.20 45.87
N VAL A 3 63.62 -21.27 45.34
CA VAL A 3 63.59 -20.53 44.07
C VAL A 3 63.89 -21.46 42.89
N ASP A 4 63.45 -21.24 41.64
CA ASP A 4 63.85 -20.28 40.60
C ASP A 4 63.48 -20.97 39.25
N PRO A 5 63.74 -20.44 38.05
CA PRO A 5 63.40 -19.15 37.46
C PRO A 5 62.73 -19.32 36.07
N VAL A 6 62.30 -18.17 35.54
CA VAL A 6 61.75 -17.91 34.20
C VAL A 6 62.51 -18.58 33.06
N LEU A 7 61.77 -19.25 32.17
CA LEU A 7 62.14 -19.48 30.78
C LEU A 7 61.00 -18.99 29.86
N ALA A 8 61.27 -17.90 29.15
CA ALA A 8 60.58 -17.48 27.92
C ALA A 8 61.60 -17.61 26.76
N PRO A 9 61.26 -17.59 25.45
CA PRO A 9 60.04 -17.01 24.85
C PRO A 9 59.43 -17.69 23.59
N ALA A 10 58.18 -17.28 23.27
CA ALA A 10 57.48 -16.94 21.99
C ALA A 10 57.87 -17.58 20.62
N PRO A 11 57.12 -17.35 19.49
CA PRO A 11 55.76 -16.83 19.23
C PRO A 11 54.95 -17.74 18.26
N VAL A 12 53.69 -17.38 17.94
CA VAL A 12 53.06 -17.19 16.59
C VAL A 12 51.52 -17.30 16.72
N THR A 13 50.75 -16.23 16.53
CA THR A 13 50.17 -15.66 15.28
C THR A 13 49.05 -16.51 14.66
N GLY A 14 47.84 -15.93 14.62
CA GLY A 14 46.59 -16.46 14.04
C GLY A 14 45.51 -16.54 15.11
N ASP A 15 44.32 -15.94 15.04
CA ASP A 15 43.48 -15.58 13.90
C ASP A 15 42.60 -14.35 14.26
N VAL A 16 42.54 -13.31 13.41
CA VAL A 16 41.52 -13.01 12.38
C VAL A 16 40.13 -12.61 12.94
N PHE A 17 39.82 -11.33 12.77
CA PHE A 17 38.50 -10.66 12.68
C PHE A 17 37.51 -10.78 13.84
N ARG A 18 37.54 -9.76 14.71
CA ARG A 18 36.37 -9.31 15.46
C ARG A 18 35.63 -8.26 14.64
N ASP A 19 34.69 -8.73 13.82
CA ASP A 19 33.70 -7.87 13.17
C ASP A 19 32.51 -7.72 14.13
N GLU A 20 32.66 -6.87 15.15
CA GLU A 20 31.52 -6.36 15.91
C GLU A 20 30.94 -5.18 15.12
N LEU A 21 30.14 -5.49 14.11
CA LEU A 21 29.24 -4.50 13.52
C LEU A 21 28.09 -4.24 14.50
N PRO A 22 27.89 -2.98 14.95
CA PRO A 22 26.73 -2.61 15.74
C PRO A 22 25.47 -3.00 14.99
N ARG A 23 24.60 -3.79 15.65
CA ARG A 23 23.26 -4.09 15.14
C ARG A 23 22.40 -2.86 15.40
N GLU A 24 22.46 -1.91 14.48
CA GLU A 24 21.50 -0.80 14.47
C GLU A 24 20.09 -1.41 14.33
N PRO A 25 19.13 -1.11 15.23
CA PRO A 25 17.78 -1.64 15.12
C PRO A 25 17.04 -0.92 13.98
N VAL A 26 17.21 -1.40 12.75
CA VAL A 26 16.50 -0.89 11.56
C VAL A 26 15.00 -1.24 11.51
N GLU A 27 14.42 -1.74 12.60
CA GLU A 27 13.00 -2.13 12.66
C GLU A 27 12.06 -1.04 13.22
N ALA A 28 12.58 0.06 13.79
CA ALA A 28 11.73 1.09 14.40
C ALA A 28 11.23 2.17 13.43
N GLU A 29 11.90 2.41 12.29
CA GLU A 29 11.54 3.50 11.37
C GLU A 29 10.62 3.08 10.21
N ARG A 30 10.41 1.78 9.97
CA ARG A 30 9.47 1.31 8.93
C ARG A 30 8.00 1.31 9.36
N ALA A 31 7.72 1.63 10.63
CA ALA A 31 6.37 1.61 11.20
C ALA A 31 5.64 2.97 11.18
N ALA A 32 6.24 4.04 10.64
CA ALA A 32 5.71 5.40 10.73
C ALA A 32 5.31 6.06 9.39
N ALA A 33 5.22 5.33 8.28
CA ALA A 33 4.83 5.90 6.98
C ALA A 33 3.49 5.41 6.41
N TRP A 34 2.93 4.30 6.88
CA TRP A 34 1.61 3.84 6.44
C TRP A 34 0.64 3.78 7.62
N SER A 35 0.14 4.95 7.99
CA SER A 35 -1.17 5.04 8.62
C SER A 35 -2.11 5.68 7.61
N VAL A 36 -2.48 4.92 6.57
CA VAL A 36 -3.58 5.33 5.70
C VAL A 36 -4.85 5.22 6.52
N ARG A 37 -5.42 6.37 6.85
CA ARG A 37 -6.74 6.45 7.45
C ARG A 37 -7.78 6.04 6.42
N PRO A 38 -8.84 5.30 6.79
CA PRO A 38 -9.95 5.06 5.88
C PRO A 38 -10.57 6.41 5.50
N GLY A 39 -10.46 6.78 4.22
CA GLY A 39 -10.99 8.02 3.65
C GLY A 39 -9.96 9.03 3.13
N ALA A 40 -8.66 8.75 3.14
CA ALA A 40 -7.65 9.66 2.59
C ALA A 40 -7.45 9.43 1.07
N ALA A 41 -8.30 10.05 0.26
CA ALA A 41 -7.94 10.47 -1.10
C ALA A 41 -8.22 11.98 -1.18
N LEU A 42 -7.30 12.77 -0.64
CA LEU A 42 -7.32 14.24 -0.75
C LEU A 42 -5.97 14.67 -1.32
N ASP A 43 -5.62 14.17 -2.50
CA ASP A 43 -4.34 14.46 -3.12
C ASP A 43 -4.58 15.32 -4.36
N GLY A 44 -4.06 16.55 -4.34
CA GLY A 44 -4.03 17.46 -5.49
C GLY A 44 -3.06 17.04 -6.60
N ASP A 45 -2.80 15.73 -6.73
CA ASP A 45 -1.88 15.10 -7.70
C ASP A 45 -2.65 14.11 -8.60
N ASP A 46 -3.97 14.28 -8.75
CA ASP A 46 -4.71 13.54 -9.76
C ASP A 46 -4.24 13.98 -11.17
N PRO A 47 -4.00 13.03 -12.10
CA PRO A 47 -3.72 13.37 -13.47
C PRO A 47 -4.86 14.22 -14.05
N PHE A 48 -4.54 15.20 -14.90
CA PHE A 48 -5.48 16.25 -15.33
C PHE A 48 -6.78 15.73 -15.96
N ASP A 49 -6.73 14.56 -16.60
CA ASP A 49 -7.88 13.92 -17.23
C ASP A 49 -8.69 13.03 -16.28
N GLU A 50 -8.30 12.90 -15.02
CA GLU A 50 -8.97 12.07 -14.01
C GLU A 50 -10.32 12.66 -13.57
N PRO A 51 -11.41 11.87 -13.59
CA PRO A 51 -12.67 12.26 -12.99
C PRO A 51 -12.52 12.58 -11.51
N ALA A 52 -13.26 13.62 -11.09
CA ALA A 52 -13.47 13.90 -9.69
C ALA A 52 -13.99 12.64 -8.96
N PRO A 53 -13.61 12.43 -7.69
CA PRO A 53 -14.13 11.31 -6.93
C PRO A 53 -15.63 11.51 -6.67
N GLN A 54 -16.39 10.41 -6.67
CA GLN A 54 -17.78 10.42 -6.21
C GLN A 54 -17.77 10.74 -4.71
N ARG A 55 -18.65 11.64 -4.28
CA ARG A 55 -18.89 11.87 -2.84
C ARG A 55 -19.71 10.72 -2.29
N VAL A 56 -19.18 10.05 -1.27
CA VAL A 56 -19.77 8.85 -0.67
C VAL A 56 -19.73 8.98 0.85
N GLY A 57 -20.85 8.68 1.50
CA GLY A 57 -20.92 8.65 2.96
C GLY A 57 -20.22 7.42 3.56
N PRO A 58 -19.81 7.46 4.83
CA PRO A 58 -19.10 6.35 5.47
C PRO A 58 -19.91 5.05 5.49
N ASP A 59 -21.22 5.12 5.71
CA ASP A 59 -22.09 3.93 5.72
C ASP A 59 -22.22 3.27 4.34
N GLU A 60 -22.33 4.08 3.29
CA GLU A 60 -22.38 3.62 1.90
C GLU A 60 -21.05 2.96 1.51
N ALA A 61 -19.92 3.61 1.84
CA ALA A 61 -18.59 3.07 1.63
C ALA A 61 -18.40 1.74 2.36
N ALA A 62 -18.82 1.65 3.63
CA ALA A 62 -18.73 0.43 4.41
C ALA A 62 -19.59 -0.72 3.83
N ARG A 63 -20.75 -0.40 3.24
CA ARG A 63 -21.60 -1.40 2.58
C ARG A 63 -20.94 -1.92 1.29
N VAL A 64 -20.43 -1.01 0.46
CA VAL A 64 -19.74 -1.35 -0.79
C VAL A 64 -18.42 -2.10 -0.52
N ALA A 65 -17.70 -1.80 0.57
CA ALA A 65 -16.48 -2.52 0.93
C ALA A 65 -16.69 -4.04 1.17
N ARG A 66 -17.94 -4.49 1.36
CA ARG A 66 -18.29 -5.91 1.56
C ARG A 66 -18.90 -6.57 0.31
N MET A 67 -19.01 -5.82 -0.78
CA MET A 67 -19.58 -6.28 -2.05
C MET A 67 -18.51 -6.92 -2.94
N THR A 68 -18.92 -7.88 -3.77
CA THR A 68 -18.00 -8.61 -4.68
C THR A 68 -18.27 -8.29 -6.15
N GLU A 69 -19.20 -7.38 -6.43
CA GLU A 69 -19.54 -6.93 -7.77
C GLU A 69 -18.30 -6.38 -8.49
N PRO A 70 -18.11 -6.73 -9.78
CA PRO A 70 -16.93 -6.33 -10.52
C PRO A 70 -16.99 -4.85 -10.91
N VAL A 71 -15.91 -4.14 -10.65
CA VAL A 71 -15.62 -2.78 -11.11
C VAL A 71 -14.35 -2.77 -11.96
N ARG A 72 -14.10 -1.66 -12.65
CA ARG A 72 -12.92 -1.47 -13.51
C ARG A 72 -11.95 -0.48 -12.90
N VAL A 73 -10.67 -0.85 -12.84
CA VAL A 73 -9.58 0.06 -12.45
C VAL A 73 -8.63 0.22 -13.63
N VAL A 74 -8.05 1.41 -13.80
CA VAL A 74 -7.05 1.68 -14.85
C VAL A 74 -5.68 1.73 -14.19
N ASP A 75 -4.68 1.09 -14.80
CA ASP A 75 -3.32 1.03 -14.25
C ASP A 75 -2.74 2.44 -14.02
N GLY A 76 -2.16 2.64 -12.83
CA GLY A 76 -1.63 3.93 -12.40
C GLY A 76 -2.67 5.03 -12.16
N ARG A 77 -3.98 4.70 -12.14
CA ARG A 77 -5.06 5.68 -11.92
C ARG A 77 -5.79 5.39 -10.62
N PRO A 78 -6.16 6.43 -9.85
CA PRO A 78 -6.70 6.24 -8.50
C PRO A 78 -8.21 5.93 -8.46
N ARG A 79 -8.89 5.82 -9.61
CA ARG A 79 -10.34 5.63 -9.68
C ARG A 79 -10.75 4.23 -10.09
N TYR A 80 -11.84 3.77 -9.49
CA TYR A 80 -12.61 2.64 -10.01
C TYR A 80 -13.92 3.11 -10.70
N HIS A 81 -14.34 2.35 -11.69
CA HIS A 81 -15.39 2.70 -12.64
C HIS A 81 -16.38 1.55 -12.84
N LEU A 82 -17.58 1.86 -13.32
CA LEU A 82 -18.45 0.87 -13.96
C LEU A 82 -17.91 0.49 -15.35
N ALA A 83 -18.29 -0.69 -15.85
CA ALA A 83 -17.81 -1.21 -17.13
C ALA A 83 -18.11 -0.27 -18.32
N ASP A 84 -19.22 0.46 -18.27
CA ASP A 84 -19.67 1.36 -19.36
C ASP A 84 -19.20 2.80 -19.18
N CYS A 85 -18.26 3.08 -18.26
CA CYS A 85 -17.80 4.43 -18.01
C CYS A 85 -17.05 4.98 -19.25
N PRO A 86 -17.41 6.17 -19.77
CA PRO A 86 -16.69 6.79 -20.88
C PRO A 86 -15.20 7.04 -20.61
N HIS A 87 -14.79 7.08 -19.34
CA HIS A 87 -13.38 7.19 -18.93
C HIS A 87 -12.60 5.88 -19.15
N LEU A 88 -13.20 4.80 -19.65
CA LEU A 88 -12.46 3.60 -20.01
C LEU A 88 -12.09 3.56 -21.50
N ILE A 89 -12.66 4.45 -22.32
CA ILE A 89 -12.43 4.45 -23.77
C ILE A 89 -10.95 4.70 -24.06
N GLY A 90 -10.32 3.76 -24.75
CA GLY A 90 -8.90 3.82 -25.13
C GLY A 90 -7.92 3.56 -23.97
N ARG A 91 -8.41 3.10 -22.81
CA ARG A 91 -7.57 2.77 -21.64
C ARG A 91 -7.63 1.27 -21.35
N THR A 92 -6.50 0.70 -20.96
CA THR A 92 -6.45 -0.67 -20.44
C THR A 92 -6.99 -0.68 -19.03
N SER A 93 -8.00 -1.50 -18.77
CA SER A 93 -8.62 -1.61 -17.45
C SER A 93 -8.73 -3.06 -16.98
N GLU A 94 -8.53 -3.26 -15.68
CA GLU A 94 -8.62 -4.57 -15.04
C GLU A 94 -9.93 -4.69 -14.26
N ALA A 95 -10.47 -5.91 -14.17
CA ALA A 95 -11.63 -6.19 -13.33
C ALA A 95 -11.17 -6.43 -11.90
N LEU A 96 -11.79 -5.76 -10.94
CA LEU A 96 -11.54 -5.97 -9.52
C LEU A 96 -12.87 -6.03 -8.78
N SER A 97 -12.95 -6.79 -7.69
CA SER A 97 -14.13 -6.70 -6.82
C SER A 97 -14.21 -5.31 -6.21
N VAL A 98 -15.41 -4.78 -6.01
CA VAL A 98 -15.53 -3.45 -5.43
C VAL A 98 -15.01 -3.39 -3.99
N GLY A 99 -15.13 -4.48 -3.22
CA GLY A 99 -14.51 -4.62 -1.90
C GLY A 99 -12.98 -4.50 -1.95
N ASP A 100 -12.32 -5.18 -2.89
CA ASP A 100 -10.87 -5.08 -3.08
C ASP A 100 -10.46 -3.68 -3.56
N ALA A 101 -11.24 -3.06 -4.45
CA ALA A 101 -10.97 -1.69 -4.91
C ALA A 101 -10.97 -0.70 -3.73
N VAL A 102 -11.95 -0.82 -2.83
CA VAL A 102 -12.00 -0.01 -1.61
C VAL A 102 -10.84 -0.35 -0.67
N LEU A 103 -10.52 -1.63 -0.48
CA LEU A 103 -9.42 -2.08 0.38
C LEU A 103 -8.05 -1.57 -0.08
N LEU A 104 -7.83 -1.53 -1.40
CA LEU A 104 -6.63 -1.01 -2.04
C LEU A 104 -6.59 0.53 -2.11
N GLY A 105 -7.66 1.20 -1.66
CA GLY A 105 -7.71 2.67 -1.55
C GLY A 105 -8.13 3.39 -2.84
N PHE A 106 -8.63 2.68 -3.86
CA PHE A 106 -9.21 3.34 -5.02
C PHE A 106 -10.46 4.12 -4.61
N SER A 107 -10.62 5.32 -5.18
CA SER A 107 -11.82 6.13 -4.95
C SER A 107 -12.83 5.96 -6.10
N PRO A 108 -14.14 6.04 -5.82
CA PRO A 108 -15.16 5.87 -6.86
C PRO A 108 -15.13 7.00 -7.88
N CYS A 109 -15.35 6.71 -9.15
CA CYS A 109 -15.47 7.71 -10.19
C CYS A 109 -16.75 8.55 -10.04
N GLY A 110 -16.63 9.87 -9.90
CA GLY A 110 -17.75 10.80 -9.80
C GLY A 110 -18.56 10.98 -11.09
N ARG A 111 -18.08 10.45 -12.23
CA ARG A 111 -18.79 10.51 -13.51
C ARG A 111 -19.78 9.37 -13.71
N CYS A 112 -19.38 8.13 -13.40
CA CYS A 112 -20.27 6.96 -13.49
C CYS A 112 -20.92 6.58 -12.16
N GLU A 113 -20.59 7.28 -11.07
CA GLU A 113 -21.15 7.13 -9.73
C GLU A 113 -21.35 5.65 -9.29
N PRO A 114 -20.28 4.83 -9.32
CA PRO A 114 -20.38 3.37 -9.14
C PRO A 114 -21.02 2.99 -7.80
N VAL A 115 -20.77 3.73 -6.72
CA VAL A 115 -21.38 3.44 -5.41
C VAL A 115 -22.90 3.61 -5.45
N ARG A 116 -23.40 4.65 -6.15
CA ARG A 116 -24.85 4.88 -6.24
C ARG A 116 -25.50 3.75 -7.04
N ALA A 117 -24.89 3.36 -8.15
CA ALA A 117 -25.36 2.29 -9.01
C ALA A 117 -25.42 0.93 -8.29
N LEU A 118 -24.33 0.55 -7.60
CA LEU A 118 -24.25 -0.72 -6.87
C LEU A 118 -25.27 -0.80 -5.72
N LEU A 119 -25.46 0.30 -4.98
CA LEU A 119 -26.44 0.34 -3.90
C LEU A 119 -27.89 0.37 -4.38
N ALA A 120 -28.13 0.80 -5.62
CA ALA A 120 -29.43 0.71 -6.27
C ALA A 120 -29.75 -0.70 -6.79
N GLY A 121 -28.80 -1.64 -6.74
CA GLY A 121 -29.00 -3.03 -7.13
C GLY A 121 -28.94 -3.28 -8.63
N HIS A 122 -28.07 -2.57 -9.34
CA HIS A 122 -27.83 -2.69 -10.79
C HIS A 122 -27.91 -4.15 -11.29
N ASP A 123 -28.96 -4.49 -12.06
CA ASP A 123 -29.14 -5.75 -12.79
C ASP A 123 -28.71 -5.64 -14.26
#